data_AF-A0A9W9D0W4-F1
#
_entry.id   AF-A0A9W9D0W4-F1
#
_cell.length_a   1.000
_cell.length_b   1.000
_cell.length_c   1.000
_cell.angle_alpha   90.00
_cell.angle_beta   90.00
_cell.angle_gamma   90.00
#
_symmetry.space_group_name_H-M   'P 1'
#
loop_
_entity.id
_entity.type
_entity.pdbx_description
1 polymer ?
#
loop_
_entity_poly.entity_id
_entity_poly.type
_entity_poly.pdbx_seq_one_letter_code
_entity_poly.pdbx_strand_id
1 'polypeptide(L)'
;MSALLANKPLLGPLVGLNLWTFGIEFLLYKRRIPALAQYNVTFDPETVKKQKEEKLPGFVKWPADNFNNLLEQPTQFYAVLLGLSLLDTKDKRLVGTAWHYSRLDQQPFDTLPGLVGELIRALWNNSPGCLDAALLNNAIKLQNSLPSPKMTIAHNT
;
A
#
# COMPACT_ATOMS: atom_id res chain seq x y z
N MET A 1 11.21 -19.03 -12.35
CA MET A 1 9.96 -18.40 -11.89
C MET A 1 9.11 -19.51 -11.29
N SER A 2 8.71 -19.41 -10.01
CA SER A 2 8.00 -20.51 -9.32
C SER A 2 6.70 -20.89 -10.03
N ALA A 3 6.40 -22.19 -10.13
CA ALA A 3 5.21 -22.70 -10.84
C ALA A 3 3.89 -22.08 -10.32
N LEU A 4 3.83 -21.74 -9.03
CA LEU A 4 2.73 -21.02 -8.39
C LEU A 4 2.49 -19.61 -8.97
N LEU A 5 3.56 -18.86 -9.23
CA LEU A 5 3.47 -17.52 -9.84
C LEU A 5 3.14 -17.57 -11.33
N ALA A 6 3.49 -18.67 -12.01
CA ALA A 6 3.07 -18.90 -13.38
C ALA A 6 1.56 -19.17 -13.48
N ASN A 7 0.97 -19.85 -12.48
CA ASN A 7 -0.47 -20.13 -12.47
C ASN A 7 -1.31 -18.98 -11.90
N LYS A 8 -0.78 -18.20 -10.94
CA LYS A 8 -1.47 -17.03 -10.34
C LYS A 8 -0.55 -15.80 -10.34
N PRO A 9 -0.42 -15.10 -11.48
CA PRO A 9 0.59 -14.05 -11.66
C PRO A 9 0.33 -12.78 -10.82
N LEU A 10 -0.91 -12.57 -10.37
CA LEU A 10 -1.30 -11.45 -9.50
C LEU A 10 -0.83 -11.62 -8.05
N LEU A 11 -0.44 -12.83 -7.62
CA LEU A 11 0.14 -13.03 -6.28
C LEU A 11 1.53 -12.40 -6.14
N GLY A 12 2.26 -12.26 -7.26
CA GLY A 12 3.56 -11.59 -7.29
C GLY A 12 3.52 -10.15 -6.77
N PRO A 13 2.75 -9.24 -7.42
CA PRO A 13 2.64 -7.85 -6.96
C PRO A 13 1.97 -7.74 -5.58
N LEU A 14 1.06 -8.66 -5.23
CA LEU A 14 0.46 -8.73 -3.88
C LEU A 14 1.54 -8.94 -2.80
N VAL A 15 2.37 -9.98 -2.95
CA VAL A 15 3.45 -10.28 -2.00
C VAL A 15 4.52 -9.19 -2.04
N GLY A 16 4.83 -8.66 -3.23
CA GLY A 16 5.80 -7.59 -3.40
C GLY A 16 5.44 -6.32 -2.63
N LEU A 17 4.17 -5.90 -2.66
CA LEU A 17 3.70 -4.75 -1.89
C LEU A 17 3.74 -5.06 -0.37
N ASN A 18 3.32 -6.26 0.02
CA ASN A 18 3.30 -6.66 1.43
C ASN A 18 4.71 -6.69 2.06
N LEU A 19 5.69 -7.25 1.34
CA LEU A 19 7.10 -7.24 1.76
C LEU A 19 7.65 -5.81 1.88
N TRP A 20 7.22 -4.90 1.01
CA TRP A 20 7.58 -3.50 1.09
C TRP A 20 7.01 -2.84 2.36
N THR A 21 5.74 -3.10 2.68
CA THR A 21 5.12 -2.64 3.93
C THR A 21 5.94 -3.07 5.16
N PHE A 22 6.35 -4.34 5.23
CA PHE A 22 7.23 -4.83 6.30
C PHE A 22 8.60 -4.13 6.33
N GLY A 23 9.14 -3.78 5.15
CA GLY A 23 10.38 -3.01 5.05
C GLY A 23 10.26 -1.62 5.67
N ILE A 24 9.18 -0.90 5.36
CA ILE A 24 8.88 0.42 5.94
C ILE A 24 8.58 0.31 7.44
N GLU A 25 7.83 -0.71 7.87
CA GLU A 25 7.56 -0.98 9.28
C GLU A 25 8.85 -1.21 10.09
N PHE A 26 9.73 -2.09 9.58
CA PHE A 26 11.01 -2.36 10.20
C PHE A 26 11.84 -1.08 10.34
N LEU A 27 11.85 -0.25 9.31
CA LEU A 27 12.59 1.01 9.26
C LEU A 27 12.04 2.07 10.21
N LEU A 28 10.71 2.13 10.35
CA LEU A 28 10.02 2.91 11.37
C LEU A 28 10.50 2.49 12.76
N TYR A 29 10.46 1.20 13.10
CA TYR A 29 10.87 0.74 14.41
C TYR A 29 12.36 0.96 14.67
N LYS A 30 13.21 0.67 13.68
CA LYS A 30 14.67 0.88 13.76
C LYS A 30 15.03 2.33 14.08
N ARG A 31 14.30 3.31 13.55
CA ARG A 31 14.55 4.75 13.82
C ARG A 31 13.85 5.25 15.07
N ARG A 32 12.63 4.79 15.32
CA ARG A 32 11.77 5.31 16.40
C ARG A 32 12.16 4.76 17.76
N ILE A 33 12.42 3.46 17.90
CA ILE A 33 12.76 2.84 19.19
C ILE A 33 13.97 3.50 19.86
N PRO A 34 15.12 3.68 19.18
CA PRO A 34 16.28 4.34 19.82
C PRO A 34 16.00 5.82 20.13
N ALA A 35 15.24 6.51 19.28
CA ALA A 35 14.91 7.92 19.47
C ALA A 35 13.99 8.14 20.69
N LEU A 36 13.03 7.25 20.95
CA LEU A 36 12.15 7.36 22.12
C LEU A 36 12.96 7.35 23.43
N ALA A 37 13.99 6.50 23.50
CA ALA A 37 14.92 6.47 24.62
C ALA A 37 15.82 7.72 24.66
N GLN A 38 16.43 8.09 23.52
CA GLN A 38 17.33 9.24 23.43
C GLN A 38 16.67 10.56 23.84
N TYR A 39 15.41 10.77 23.45
CA TYR A 39 14.67 12.00 23.71
C TYR A 39 13.81 11.93 24.97
N ASN A 40 13.94 10.88 25.79
CA ASN A 40 13.19 10.69 27.04
C ASN A 40 11.68 10.93 26.84
N VAL A 41 11.10 10.26 25.85
CA VAL A 41 9.66 10.29 25.60
C VAL A 41 9.00 9.32 26.57
N THR A 42 8.05 9.81 27.38
CA THR A 42 7.28 8.97 28.30
C THR A 42 6.08 8.34 27.57
N PHE A 43 5.63 7.19 28.06
CA PHE A 43 4.46 6.46 27.52
C PHE A 43 3.16 6.79 28.25
N ASP A 44 3.09 7.97 28.85
CA ASP A 44 1.88 8.48 29.48
C ASP A 44 0.85 8.84 28.38
N PRO A 45 -0.34 8.23 28.36
CA PRO A 45 -1.36 8.46 27.33
C PRO A 45 -1.75 9.92 27.14
N GLU A 46 -1.70 10.74 28.21
CA GLU A 46 -2.11 12.15 28.15
C GLU A 46 -1.06 13.04 27.47
N THR A 47 0.22 12.66 27.56
CA THR A 47 1.33 13.53 27.15
C THR A 47 2.15 12.98 25.97
N VAL A 48 2.10 11.68 25.70
CA VAL A 48 2.96 11.00 24.71
C VAL A 48 2.83 11.56 23.29
N LYS A 49 1.63 11.96 22.86
CA LYS A 49 1.41 12.53 21.53
C LYS A 49 2.17 13.85 21.36
N LYS A 50 1.93 14.78 22.29
CA LYS A 50 2.60 16.09 22.34
C LYS A 50 4.12 15.94 22.47
N GLN A 51 4.59 15.03 23.32
CA GLN A 51 6.03 14.78 23.48
C GLN A 51 6.69 14.26 22.19
N LYS A 52 6.02 13.37 21.44
CA LYS A 52 6.54 12.92 20.13
C LYS A 52 6.62 14.08 19.14
N GLU A 53 5.62 14.96 19.13
CA GLU A 53 5.57 16.15 18.28
C GLU A 53 6.64 17.19 18.63
N GLU A 54 6.93 17.40 19.91
CA GLU A 54 7.90 18.41 20.34
C GLU A 54 9.34 17.90 20.36
N LYS A 55 9.56 16.65 20.78
CA LYS A 55 10.91 16.15 21.09
C LYS A 55 11.57 15.40 19.94
N LEU A 56 10.80 14.70 19.08
CA LEU A 56 11.39 13.86 18.04
C LEU A 56 11.77 14.68 16.79
N PRO A 57 12.96 14.46 16.22
CA PRO A 57 13.37 15.11 14.98
C PRO A 57 12.58 14.58 13.78
N GLY A 58 12.46 15.38 12.73
CA GLY A 58 11.64 15.06 11.56
C GLY A 58 11.94 13.70 10.94
N PHE A 59 13.22 13.33 10.79
CA PHE A 59 13.62 12.06 10.18
C PHE A 59 13.16 10.80 10.94
N VAL A 60 12.77 10.94 12.22
CA VAL A 60 12.18 9.87 13.04
C VAL A 60 10.66 9.83 12.90
N LYS A 61 10.03 10.97 12.57
CA LYS A 61 8.58 11.11 12.38
C LYS A 61 8.13 10.64 11.00
N TRP A 62 8.85 11.00 9.94
CA TRP A 62 8.47 10.74 8.55
C TRP A 62 8.16 9.26 8.24
N PRO A 63 8.93 8.27 8.74
CA PRO A 63 8.60 6.87 8.49
C PRO A 63 7.23 6.46 9.06
N ALA A 64 6.79 7.11 10.14
CA ALA A 64 5.51 6.81 10.76
C ALA A 64 4.32 7.50 10.11
N ASP A 65 4.52 8.73 9.66
CA ASP A 65 3.53 9.41 8.82
C ASP A 65 3.37 8.62 7.50
N ASN A 66 4.49 8.12 6.97
CA ASN A 66 4.50 7.25 5.80
C ASN A 66 3.78 5.92 6.06
N PHE A 67 4.09 5.21 7.15
CA PHE A 67 3.44 3.95 7.49
C PHE A 67 1.92 4.08 7.68
N ASN A 68 1.46 5.19 8.27
CA ASN A 68 0.02 5.43 8.42
C ASN A 68 -0.67 5.62 7.05
N ASN A 69 -0.09 6.42 6.15
CA ASN A 69 -0.63 6.62 4.80
C ASN A 69 -0.55 5.34 3.96
N LEU A 70 0.56 4.60 4.08
CA LEU A 70 0.75 3.30 3.46
C LEU A 70 -0.26 2.27 3.95
N LEU A 71 -0.99 2.47 5.05
CA LEU A 71 -1.97 1.50 5.52
C LEU A 71 -3.42 1.88 5.19
N GLU A 72 -3.69 3.15 4.81
CA GLU A 72 -5.03 3.56 4.39
C GLU A 72 -5.44 3.01 3.01
N GLN A 73 -4.52 2.95 2.03
CA GLN A 73 -4.83 2.54 0.65
C GLN A 73 -4.69 1.04 0.32
N PRO A 74 -3.73 0.24 0.86
CA PRO A 74 -3.46 -1.09 0.31
C PRO A 74 -4.50 -2.14 0.64
N THR A 75 -5.36 -1.91 1.64
CA THR A 75 -6.43 -2.88 1.97
C THR A 75 -7.33 -3.14 0.77
N GLN A 76 -7.64 -2.10 -0.01
CA GLN A 76 -8.41 -2.24 -1.24
C GLN A 76 -7.61 -2.95 -2.34
N PHE A 77 -6.33 -2.63 -2.49
CA PHE A 77 -5.45 -3.29 -3.47
C PHE A 77 -5.32 -4.79 -3.21
N TYR A 78 -5.12 -5.20 -1.95
CA TYR A 78 -5.05 -6.60 -1.56
C TYR A 78 -6.37 -7.33 -1.84
N ALA A 79 -7.51 -6.72 -1.49
CA ALA A 79 -8.82 -7.31 -1.75
C ALA A 79 -9.07 -7.55 -3.25
N VAL A 80 -8.74 -6.57 -4.10
CA VAL A 80 -8.89 -6.68 -5.56
C VAL A 80 -7.97 -7.75 -6.14
N LEU A 81 -6.68 -7.77 -5.79
CA LEU A 81 -5.74 -8.76 -6.32
C LEU A 81 -6.08 -10.19 -5.89
N LEU A 82 -6.56 -10.38 -4.65
CA LEU A 82 -7.06 -11.67 -4.18
C LEU A 82 -8.31 -12.09 -4.95
N GLY A 83 -9.30 -11.19 -5.09
CA GLY A 83 -10.52 -11.47 -5.86
C GLY A 83 -10.21 -11.87 -7.30
N LEU A 84 -9.36 -11.12 -8.00
CA LEU A 84 -8.95 -11.44 -9.37
C LEU A 84 -8.13 -12.73 -9.48
N SER A 85 -7.33 -13.05 -8.46
CA SER A 85 -6.60 -14.33 -8.38
C SER A 85 -7.54 -15.52 -8.16
N LEU A 86 -8.64 -15.34 -7.42
CA LEU A 86 -9.68 -16.36 -7.21
C LEU A 86 -10.51 -16.57 -8.48
N LEU A 87 -10.77 -15.51 -9.24
CA LEU A 87 -11.38 -15.57 -10.58
C LEU A 87 -10.42 -16.08 -11.67
N ASP A 88 -9.22 -16.52 -11.29
CA ASP A 88 -8.16 -17.05 -12.18
C ASP A 88 -7.78 -16.09 -13.34
N THR A 89 -7.84 -14.79 -13.08
CA THR A 89 -7.46 -13.75 -14.06
C THR A 89 -5.95 -13.75 -14.28
N LYS A 90 -5.52 -13.91 -15.55
CA LYS A 90 -4.10 -13.98 -15.96
C LYS A 90 -3.69 -12.91 -16.98
N ASP A 91 -4.50 -11.88 -17.15
CA ASP A 91 -4.23 -10.82 -18.13
C ASP A 91 -2.89 -10.11 -17.83
N LYS A 92 -2.00 -10.10 -18.83
CA LYS A 92 -0.65 -9.53 -18.71
C LYS A 92 -0.65 -8.02 -18.45
N ARG A 93 -1.64 -7.28 -18.96
CA ARG A 93 -1.78 -5.83 -18.74
C ARG A 93 -2.18 -5.57 -17.30
N LEU A 94 -3.15 -6.31 -16.76
CA LEU A 94 -3.54 -6.21 -15.34
C LEU A 94 -2.37 -6.52 -14.41
N VAL A 95 -1.61 -7.59 -14.70
CA VAL A 95 -0.40 -7.93 -13.94
C VAL A 95 0.64 -6.80 -14.04
N GLY A 96 0.84 -6.23 -15.22
CA GLY A 96 1.73 -5.09 -15.44
C GLY A 96 1.31 -3.86 -14.62
N THR A 97 0.02 -3.52 -14.62
CA THR A 97 -0.55 -2.42 -13.83
C THR A 97 -0.40 -2.66 -12.33
N ALA A 98 -0.63 -3.89 -11.87
CA ALA A 98 -0.45 -4.25 -10.46
C ALA A 98 1.02 -4.09 -10.01
N TRP A 99 1.98 -4.53 -10.83
CA TRP A 99 3.40 -4.28 -10.56
C TRP A 99 3.80 -2.81 -10.66
N HIS A 100 3.11 -2.03 -11.49
CA HIS A 100 3.33 -0.59 -11.58
C HIS A 100 2.86 0.10 -10.29
N TYR A 101 1.66 -0.23 -9.82
CA TYR A 101 1.15 0.24 -8.53
C TYR A 101 2.10 -0.13 -7.38
N SER A 102 2.52 -1.40 -7.28
CA SER A 102 3.47 -1.82 -6.24
C SER A 102 4.81 -1.08 -6.30
N ARG A 103 5.29 -0.69 -7.49
CA ARG A 103 6.56 0.04 -7.66
C ARG A 103 6.47 1.54 -7.44
N LEU A 104 5.30 2.13 -7.68
CA LEU A 104 5.06 3.53 -7.32
C LEU A 104 5.11 3.70 -5.79
N ASP A 105 4.66 2.68 -5.05
CA ASP A 105 4.76 2.65 -3.59
C ASP A 105 6.20 2.34 -3.10
N GLN A 106 7.01 1.63 -3.91
CA GLN A 106 8.40 1.23 -3.61
C GLN A 106 9.49 2.27 -3.94
N GLN A 107 9.15 3.53 -4.23
CA GLN A 107 10.18 4.51 -4.63
C GLN A 107 11.26 4.68 -3.53
N PRO A 108 12.54 4.80 -3.93
CA PRO A 108 13.67 4.60 -3.03
C PRO A 108 13.68 5.64 -1.91
N PHE A 109 13.59 5.08 -0.71
CA PHE A 109 13.66 5.78 0.55
C PHE A 109 15.12 6.15 0.87
N ASP A 110 15.38 7.46 0.95
CA ASP A 110 16.52 8.10 1.63
C ASP A 110 17.98 7.90 1.13
N THR A 111 18.25 7.74 -0.17
CA THR A 111 19.66 7.80 -0.67
C THR A 111 20.06 9.06 -1.43
N LEU A 112 19.23 10.08 -1.58
CA LEU A 112 19.57 11.27 -2.37
C LEU A 112 19.34 12.58 -1.59
N PRO A 113 20.40 13.17 -0.99
CA PRO A 113 20.32 14.54 -0.48
C PRO A 113 20.21 15.54 -1.64
N GLY A 114 19.32 16.54 -1.51
CA GLY A 114 19.20 17.66 -2.45
C GLY A 114 17.80 17.88 -3.04
N LEU A 115 17.72 18.76 -4.05
CA LEU A 115 16.49 19.22 -4.73
C LEU A 115 15.56 18.09 -5.18
N VAL A 116 16.10 16.92 -5.53
CA VAL A 116 15.35 15.73 -5.96
C VAL A 116 14.58 15.09 -4.80
N GLY A 117 15.14 15.06 -3.59
CA GLY A 117 14.46 14.53 -2.40
C GLY A 117 13.32 15.43 -1.93
N GLU A 118 13.44 16.75 -2.12
CA GLU A 118 12.35 17.71 -1.86
C GLU A 118 11.25 17.65 -2.92
N LEU A 119 11.61 17.43 -4.19
CA LEU A 119 10.64 17.22 -5.27
C LEU A 119 9.83 15.94 -5.07
N ILE A 120 10.47 14.85 -4.66
CA ILE A 120 9.80 13.58 -4.35
C ILE A 120 8.91 13.71 -3.10
N ARG A 121 9.33 14.48 -2.09
CA ARG A 121 8.47 14.87 -0.95
C ARG A 121 7.25 15.69 -1.37
N ALA A 122 7.43 16.63 -2.29
CA ALA A 122 6.34 17.45 -2.82
C ALA A 122 5.36 16.62 -3.65
N LEU A 123 5.84 15.62 -4.39
CA LEU A 123 5.02 14.67 -5.12
C LEU A 123 4.30 13.69 -4.17
N TRP A 124 4.94 13.24 -3.09
CA TRP A 124 4.36 12.35 -2.08
C TRP A 124 3.26 13.03 -1.24
N ASN A 125 3.48 14.29 -0.83
CA ASN A 125 2.45 15.09 -0.16
C ASN A 125 1.34 15.54 -1.11
N ASN A 126 1.48 15.33 -2.42
CA ASN A 126 0.57 15.84 -3.44
C ASN A 126 0.25 14.78 -4.51
N SER A 127 -0.36 13.67 -4.05
CA SER A 127 -1.21 12.72 -4.83
C SER A 127 -0.53 11.43 -5.37
N PRO A 128 -1.29 10.32 -5.61
CA PRO A 128 -2.58 10.36 -6.31
C PRO A 128 -3.72 9.41 -5.88
N GLY A 129 -4.86 10.02 -5.52
CA GLY A 129 -6.19 9.41 -5.75
C GLY A 129 -6.52 9.23 -7.26
N CYS A 130 -5.63 9.66 -8.16
CA CYS A 130 -5.78 9.53 -9.62
C CYS A 130 -5.63 8.06 -10.10
N LEU A 131 -4.91 7.21 -9.35
CA LEU A 131 -4.71 5.79 -9.69
C LEU A 131 -5.82 4.89 -9.13
N ASP A 132 -6.46 5.28 -8.02
CA ASP A 132 -7.67 4.62 -7.50
C ASP A 132 -8.78 4.64 -8.55
N ALA A 133 -8.91 5.73 -9.31
CA ALA A 133 -9.87 5.82 -10.41
C ALA A 133 -9.59 4.80 -11.53
N ALA A 134 -8.32 4.50 -11.84
CA ALA A 134 -7.96 3.54 -12.86
C ALA A 134 -8.20 2.09 -12.38
N LEU A 135 -7.86 1.79 -11.12
CA LEU A 135 -8.12 0.48 -10.52
C LEU A 135 -9.64 0.23 -10.39
N LEU A 136 -10.38 1.25 -9.93
CA LEU A 136 -11.84 1.23 -9.79
C LEU A 136 -12.53 1.07 -11.15
N ASN A 137 -12.12 1.81 -12.19
CA ASN A 137 -12.69 1.67 -13.53
C ASN A 137 -12.49 0.27 -14.13
N ASN A 138 -11.34 -0.35 -13.86
CA ASN A 138 -11.09 -1.73 -14.30
C ASN A 138 -11.90 -2.74 -13.47
N ALA A 139 -12.02 -2.54 -12.15
CA ALA A 139 -12.87 -3.37 -11.29
C ALA A 139 -14.36 -3.31 -11.67
N ILE A 140 -14.87 -2.12 -12.01
CA ILE A 140 -16.25 -1.93 -12.48
C ILE A 140 -16.46 -2.65 -13.83
N LYS A 141 -15.52 -2.53 -14.77
CA LYS A 141 -15.59 -3.25 -16.06
C LYS A 141 -15.58 -4.77 -15.87
N LEU A 142 -14.80 -5.27 -14.93
CA LEU A 142 -14.78 -6.67 -14.52
C LEU A 142 -16.11 -7.12 -13.89
N GLN A 143 -16.66 -6.34 -12.96
CA GLN A 143 -17.98 -6.61 -12.38
C GLN A 143 -19.07 -6.66 -13.47
N ASN A 144 -19.03 -5.74 -14.42
CA ASN A 144 -20.00 -5.66 -15.52
C ASN A 144 -19.81 -6.72 -16.61
N SER A 145 -18.69 -7.44 -16.60
CA SER A 145 -18.43 -8.56 -17.53
C SER A 145 -18.69 -9.92 -16.90
N LEU A 146 -18.96 -9.99 -15.60
CA LEU A 146 -19.44 -11.22 -14.95
C LEU A 146 -20.90 -11.48 -15.36
N PRO A 147 -21.26 -12.74 -15.69
CA PRO A 147 -22.65 -13.08 -15.98
C PRO A 147 -23.51 -12.81 -14.75
N SER A 148 -24.61 -12.06 -14.94
CA SER A 148 -25.58 -11.81 -13.87
C SER A 148 -26.01 -13.15 -13.25
N PRO A 149 -26.10 -13.25 -11.91
CA PRO A 149 -26.66 -14.44 -11.28
C PRO A 149 -28.07 -14.63 -11.82
N LYS A 150 -28.28 -15.73 -12.57
CA LYS A 150 -29.62 -16.13 -12.99
C LYS A 150 -30.37 -16.48 -11.72
N MET A 151 -31.13 -15.54 -11.19
CA MET A 151 -32.11 -15.80 -10.15
C MET A 151 -33.23 -16.60 -10.83
N THR A 152 -33.08 -17.93 -10.85
CA THR A 152 -34.19 -18.81 -11.14
C THR A 152 -35.14 -18.67 -9.95
N ILE A 153 -36.06 -17.71 -10.06
CA ILE A 153 -37.23 -17.68 -9.19
C ILE A 153 -38.02 -18.92 -9.57
N ALA A 154 -37.89 -19.97 -8.76
CA ALA A 154 -38.80 -21.09 -8.79
C ALA A 154 -40.18 -20.55 -8.42
N HIS A 155 -41.00 -20.24 -9.43
CA HIS A 155 -42.43 -20.11 -9.25
C HIS A 155 -42.93 -21.48 -8.83
N ASN A 156 -43.09 -21.67 -7.52
CA ASN A 156 -43.84 -22.78 -7.00
C ASN A 156 -45.29 -22.32 -6.88
N THR A 157 -46.14 -22.98 -7.69
CA THR A 157 -47.62 -22.95 -7.76
C THR A 157 -48.30 -21.65 -8.14
#